data_AF-F7T8H2-F1
#
_entry.id   AF-F7T8H2-F1
#
_cell.length_a   1.000
_cell.length_b   1.000
_cell.length_c   1.000
_cell.angle_alpha   90.00
_cell.angle_beta   90.00
_cell.angle_gamma   90.00
#
_symmetry.space_group_name_H-M   'P 1'
#
loop_
_entity.id
_entity.type
_entity.pdbx_description
1 polymer ?
#
loop_
_entity_poly.entity_id
_entity_poly.type
_entity_poly.pdbx_seq_one_letter_code
_entity_poly.pdbx_strand_id
1 'polypeptide(L)' 'MPQVLETRHGLHVVRVTRRIEGRLLPFEQVHESIASALTAASRDTAWRQYARLLVERADVRGIDLGGAEDDRVFGSPS' A
#
# COMPACT_ATOMS: atom_id res chain seq x y z
N MET A 1 15.84 23.77 4.24
CA MET A 1 15.35 24.00 5.62
C MET A 1 14.89 22.66 6.20
N PRO A 2 14.93 22.44 7.53
CA PRO A 2 14.37 21.21 8.12
C PRO A 2 12.87 21.11 7.80
N GLN A 3 12.39 19.88 7.54
CA GLN A 3 10.99 19.59 7.22
C GLN A 3 10.37 18.74 8.33
N VAL A 4 9.11 19.02 8.68
CA VAL A 4 8.31 18.19 9.59
C VAL A 4 7.59 17.12 8.78
N LEU A 5 7.68 15.88 9.23
CA LEU A 5 7.00 14.72 8.66
C LEU A 5 6.08 14.11 9.71
N GLU A 6 4.83 13.86 9.35
CA GLU A 6 3.92 13.10 10.18
C GLU A 6 4.03 11.61 9.82
N THR A 7 4.12 10.76 10.83
CA THR A 7 3.99 9.31 10.69
C THR A 7 2.94 8.81 11.69
N ARG A 8 2.58 7.53 11.60
CA ARG A 8 1.74 6.88 12.64
C ARG A 8 2.32 6.97 14.06
N HIS A 9 3.59 7.38 14.20
CA HIS A 9 4.30 7.54 15.46
C HIS A 9 4.42 9.02 15.88
N GLY A 10 3.74 9.95 15.22
CA GLY A 10 3.75 11.38 15.52
C GLY A 10 4.62 12.21 14.57
N LEU A 11 5.15 13.33 15.06
CA LEU A 11 5.87 14.32 14.24
C LEU A 11 7.39 14.12 14.31
N HIS A 12 8.03 14.06 13.14
CA HIS A 12 9.48 13.93 12.97
C HIS A 12 10.05 15.16 12.26
N VAL A 13 11.01 15.84 12.87
CA VAL A 13 11.74 16.94 12.23
C VAL A 13 13.00 16.38 11.56
N VAL A 14 13.03 16.39 10.22
CA VAL A 14 14.15 15.85 9.43
C VAL A 14 14.95 16.98 8.80
N ARG A 15 16.27 16.92 8.95
CA ARG A 15 17.23 17.80 8.27
C ARG A 15 18.18 16.97 7.44
N VAL A 16 18.05 17.04 6.11
CA VAL A 16 18.98 16.38 5.18
C VAL A 16 20.31 17.13 5.19
N THR A 17 21.35 16.49 5.69
CA THR A 17 22.72 17.06 5.75
C THR A 17 23.53 16.73 4.50
N ARG A 18 23.25 15.58 3.87
CA ARG A 18 23.86 15.15 2.62
C ARG A 18 22.85 14.32 1.83
N ARG A 19 22.82 14.52 0.51
CA ARG A 19 22.06 13.72 -0.44
C ARG A 19 22.99 13.22 -1.53
N ILE A 20 22.85 11.96 -1.89
CA ILE A 20 23.53 11.36 -3.04
C ILE A 20 22.43 11.01 -4.03
N GLU A 21 22.54 11.46 -5.28
CA GLU A 21 21.54 11.14 -6.28
C GLU A 21 21.54 9.64 -6.59
N GLY A 22 20.35 9.06 -6.60
CA GLY A 22 20.15 7.69 -7.05
C GLY A 22 20.45 7.55 -8.54
N ARG A 23 20.83 6.35 -8.95
CA ARG A 23 20.90 5.99 -10.38
C ARG A 23 19.81 4.98 -10.67
N LEU A 24 19.10 5.19 -11.76
CA LEU A 24 18.13 4.21 -12.26
C LEU A 24 18.90 2.96 -12.70
N LEU A 25 18.51 1.82 -12.14
CA LEU A 25 19.08 0.54 -12.53
C LEU A 25 18.41 0.06 -13.83
N PRO A 26 19.16 -0.57 -14.75
CA PRO A 26 18.57 -1.26 -15.90
C PRO A 26 17.56 -2.31 -15.44
N PHE A 27 16.50 -2.48 -16.22
CA PHE A 27 15.41 -3.41 -15.90
C PHE A 27 15.89 -4.82 -15.56
N GLU A 28 16.84 -5.36 -16.34
CA GLU A 28 17.38 -6.70 -16.14
C GLU A 28 17.97 -6.91 -14.74
N GLN A 29 18.52 -5.86 -14.13
CA GLN A 29 19.10 -5.96 -12.77
C GLN A 29 18.03 -6.01 -11.67
N VAL A 30 16.82 -5.55 -11.95
CA VAL A 30 15.73 -5.43 -10.97
C VAL A 30 14.51 -6.29 -11.32
N HIS A 31 14.57 -7.02 -12.44
CA HIS A 31 13.48 -7.82 -12.96
C HIS A 31 12.90 -8.78 -11.91
N GLU A 32 13.76 -9.53 -11.20
CA GLU A 32 13.30 -10.47 -10.16
C GLU A 32 12.60 -9.76 -8.99
N SER A 33 13.12 -8.62 -8.55
CA SER A 33 12.51 -7.83 -7.48
C SER A 33 11.14 -7.30 -7.88
N ILE A 34 10.99 -6.84 -9.14
CA ILE A 34 9.71 -6.40 -9.69
C ILE A 34 8.74 -7.57 -9.77
N ALA A 35 9.17 -8.72 -10.31
CA ALA A 35 8.35 -9.92 -10.41
C ALA A 35 7.87 -10.40 -9.04
N SER A 36 8.74 -10.38 -8.03
CA SER A 36 8.41 -10.70 -6.64
C SER A 36 7.35 -9.74 -6.07
N ALA A 37 7.54 -8.44 -6.25
CA ALA A 37 6.60 -7.42 -5.79
C ALA A 37 5.23 -7.57 -6.45
N LEU A 38 5.19 -7.79 -7.77
CA LEU A 38 3.95 -8.00 -8.52
C LEU A 38 3.24 -9.29 -8.09
N THR A 39 3.99 -10.37 -7.85
CA THR A 39 3.44 -11.64 -7.36
C THR A 39 2.82 -11.48 -5.98
N ALA A 40 3.53 -10.80 -5.07
CA ALA A 40 3.02 -10.51 -3.73
C ALA A 40 1.73 -9.67 -3.78
N ALA A 41 1.73 -8.59 -4.58
CA ALA A 41 0.56 -7.73 -4.73
C ALA A 41 -0.65 -8.46 -5.33
N SER A 42 -0.43 -9.32 -6.33
CA SER A 42 -1.47 -10.17 -6.92
C SER A 42 -2.07 -11.11 -5.88
N ARG A 43 -1.21 -11.79 -5.11
CA ARG A 43 -1.60 -12.69 -4.05
C ARG A 43 -2.38 -11.97 -2.94
N ASP A 44 -1.91 -10.82 -2.46
CA ASP A 44 -2.60 -10.03 -1.43
C ASP A 44 -3.98 -9.55 -1.89
N THR A 45 -4.12 -9.26 -3.19
CA THR A 45 -5.42 -8.93 -3.78
C THR A 45 -6.35 -10.13 -3.79
N ALA A 46 -5.88 -11.30 -4.22
CA ALA A 46 -6.66 -12.53 -4.19
C ALA A 46 -7.10 -12.91 -2.77
N TRP A 47 -6.22 -12.75 -1.78
CA TRP A 47 -6.55 -13.01 -0.38
C TRP A 47 -7.63 -12.07 0.15
N ARG A 48 -7.54 -10.78 -0.14
CA ARG A 48 -8.56 -9.81 0.27
C ARG A 48 -9.92 -10.12 -0.36
N GLN A 49 -9.94 -10.45 -1.65
CA GLN A 49 -11.17 -10.86 -2.35
C GLN A 49 -11.77 -12.12 -1.73
N TYR A 50 -10.93 -13.12 -1.46
CA TYR A 50 -11.39 -14.37 -0.84
C TYR A 50 -11.92 -14.14 0.59
N ALA A 51 -11.22 -13.34 1.39
CA ALA A 51 -11.68 -12.98 2.74
C ALA A 51 -13.03 -12.26 2.70
N ARG A 52 -13.25 -11.35 1.74
CA ARG A 52 -14.55 -10.68 1.54
C ARG A 52 -15.67 -11.69 1.30
N LEU A 53 -15.46 -12.66 0.39
CA LEU A 53 -16.44 -13.72 0.12
C LEU A 53 -16.75 -14.58 1.35
N LEU A 54 -15.76 -14.82 2.21
CA LEU A 54 -15.97 -15.56 3.46
C LEU A 54 -16.79 -14.74 4.46
N VAL A 55 -16.49 -13.46 4.61
CA VAL A 55 -17.23 -12.55 5.49
C VAL A 55 -18.68 -12.40 5.05
N GLU A 56 -18.94 -12.26 3.75
CA GLU A 56 -20.29 -12.18 3.19
C GLU A 56 -21.16 -13.41 3.50
N ARG A 57 -20.53 -14.58 3.66
CA ARG A 57 -21.22 -15.84 3.97
C ARG A 57 -21.34 -16.12 5.46
N ALA A 58 -20.64 -15.37 6.31
CA ALA A 58 -20.60 -15.59 7.74
C ALA A 58 -21.62 -14.69 8.47
N ASP A 59 -22.28 -15.23 9.50
CA ASP A 59 -23.06 -14.42 10.44
C ASP A 59 -22.11 -13.72 11.43
N VAL A 60 -21.57 -12.57 11.03
CA VAL A 60 -20.70 -11.75 11.88
C VAL A 60 -21.55 -10.72 12.62
N ARG A 61 -21.56 -10.79 13.96
CA ARG A 61 -22.30 -9.88 14.84
C ARG A 61 -21.35 -9.06 15.71
N GLY A 62 -21.74 -7.82 15.99
CA GLY A 62 -21.04 -6.94 16.95
C GLY A 62 -19.91 -6.07 16.38
N ILE A 63 -19.61 -6.20 15.08
CA ILE A 63 -18.72 -5.31 14.32
C ILE A 63 -19.28 -5.12 12.91
N ASP A 64 -19.19 -3.90 12.37
CA ASP A 64 -19.49 -3.65 10.96
C ASP A 64 -18.21 -3.88 10.15
N LEU A 65 -18.27 -4.81 9.20
CA LEU A 65 -17.15 -5.16 8.33
C LEU A 65 -17.23 -4.50 6.96
N GLY A 66 -18.23 -3.65 6.72
CA GLY A 66 -18.51 -3.10 5.40
C GLY A 66 -19.02 -4.19 4.46
N GLY A 67 -20.33 -4.23 4.23
CA GLY A 67 -20.91 -4.95 3.10
C GLY A 67 -20.32 -4.44 1.79
N ALA A 68 -20.46 -5.19 0.69
CA ALA A 68 -19.73 -4.98 -0.55
C ALA A 68 -19.88 -3.58 -1.20
N GLU A 69 -19.21 -2.56 -0.67
CA GLU A 69 -19.19 -1.22 -1.24
C GLU A 69 -18.15 -1.17 -2.36
N ASP A 70 -18.57 -0.54 -3.45
CA ASP A 70 -17.91 -0.43 -4.74
C ASP A 70 -16.61 0.36 -4.59
N ASP A 71 -15.46 -0.32 -4.73
CA ASP A 71 -14.12 0.26 -4.70
C ASP A 71 -13.92 1.11 -5.97
N ARG A 72 -14.54 2.29 -6.01
CA ARG A 72 -14.34 3.29 -7.06
C ARG A 72 -13.02 4.01 -6.83
N VAL A 73 -12.00 3.40 -7.41
CA VAL A 73 -10.67 3.93 -7.75
C VAL A 73 -10.74 5.34 -8.36
N PHE A 74 -10.06 6.27 -7.67
CA PHE A 74 -9.36 7.50 -8.13
C PHE A 74 -10.16 8.63 -8.81
N GLY A 75 -10.29 9.74 -8.07
CA GLY A 75 -10.36 11.10 -8.61
C GLY A 75 -9.29 11.98 -7.95
N SER A 76 -8.32 12.44 -8.72
CA SER A 76 -7.27 13.39 -8.30
C SER A 76 -7.78 14.85 -8.43
N PRO A 77 -6.94 15.87 -8.16
CA PRO A 77 -6.90 16.71 -6.96
C PRO A 77 -7.60 18.08 -7.09
N SER A 78 -7.60 18.86 -6.00
CA SER A 78 -7.54 20.33 -6.04
C SER A 78 -6.57 20.83 -4.99
#